data_AF-A0AAV0RSH7-F1
#
_entry.id   AF-A0AAV0RSH7-F1
#
_cell.length_a   1.000
_cell.length_b   1.000
_cell.length_c   1.000
_cell.angle_alpha   90.00
_cell.angle_beta   90.00
_cell.angle_gamma   90.00
#
_symmetry.space_group_name_H-M   'P 1'
#
loop_
_entity.id
_entity.type
_entity.pdbx_description
1 polymer ?
#
loop_
_entity_poly.entity_id
_entity_poly.type
_entity_poly.pdbx_seq_one_letter_code
_entity_poly.pdbx_strand_id
1 'polypeptide(L)'
;MMVGARDLAITWGDTLAYWRWEMDANSRFARGEVAALEIVWWLEIRAKIQTRRLSPGTTYAAYLVFKLMGGHIGFAGQPVKVRVGFVGDEALGKESVAHVDPAAGATTSRSRGNPPGGGGSRV
;
A
#
# COMPACT_ATOMS: atom_id res chain seq x y z
N MET A 1 -9.74 10.65 0.98
CA MET A 1 -10.65 9.88 0.11
C MET A 1 -10.35 8.41 0.27
N MET A 2 -11.36 7.55 0.15
CA MET A 2 -11.23 6.10 0.28
C MET A 2 -11.74 5.44 -1.02
N VAL A 3 -10.98 4.48 -1.55
CA VAL A 3 -11.33 3.68 -2.74
C VAL A 3 -11.49 2.23 -2.28
N GLY A 4 -12.70 1.68 -2.41
CA GLY A 4 -12.98 0.30 -1.98
C GLY A 4 -12.38 -0.74 -2.93
N ALA A 5 -12.30 -2.00 -2.50
CA ALA A 5 -11.70 -3.06 -3.31
C ALA A 5 -12.39 -3.24 -4.67
N ARG A 6 -13.71 -3.06 -4.74
CA ARG A 6 -14.50 -3.11 -5.98
C ARG A 6 -14.24 -1.94 -6.94
N ASP A 7 -13.69 -0.84 -6.45
CA ASP A 7 -13.34 0.32 -7.26
C ASP A 7 -11.88 0.26 -7.76
N LEU A 8 -11.12 -0.78 -7.37
CA LEU A 8 -9.78 -1.04 -7.86
C LEU A 8 -9.84 -1.81 -9.18
N ALA A 9 -8.97 -1.46 -10.12
CA ALA A 9 -8.69 -2.31 -11.26
C ALA A 9 -7.61 -3.32 -10.87
N ILE A 10 -8.04 -4.56 -10.64
CA ILE A 10 -7.20 -5.67 -10.21
C ILE A 10 -7.06 -6.64 -11.39
N THR A 11 -5.83 -7.03 -11.70
CA THR A 11 -5.58 -8.03 -12.73
C THR A 11 -6.30 -9.34 -12.38
N TRP A 12 -7.17 -9.77 -13.30
CA TRP A 12 -8.02 -10.95 -13.16
C TRP A 12 -9.02 -10.89 -11.99
N GLY A 13 -9.34 -9.70 -11.47
CA GLY A 13 -10.23 -9.54 -10.29
C GLY A 13 -11.67 -10.03 -10.49
N ASP A 14 -12.08 -10.26 -11.73
CA ASP A 14 -13.36 -10.88 -12.13
C ASP A 14 -13.29 -12.41 -12.24
N THR A 15 -12.10 -12.99 -12.18
CA THR A 15 -11.86 -14.43 -12.34
C THR A 15 -11.80 -15.11 -10.98
N LEU A 16 -12.87 -15.84 -10.65
CA LEU A 16 -13.04 -16.52 -9.36
C LEU A 16 -11.97 -17.58 -9.04
N ALA A 17 -11.24 -18.08 -10.05
CA ALA A 17 -10.14 -19.01 -9.86
C ALA A 17 -8.91 -18.37 -9.20
N TYR A 18 -8.79 -17.03 -9.25
CA TYR A 18 -7.64 -16.28 -8.76
C TYR A 18 -7.98 -15.36 -7.60
N TRP A 19 -9.25 -14.95 -7.51
CA TRP A 19 -9.72 -14.02 -6.49
C TRP A 19 -11.01 -14.50 -5.86
N ARG A 20 -11.09 -14.31 -4.55
CA ARG A 20 -12.33 -14.38 -3.79
C ARG A 20 -12.71 -13.02 -3.27
N TRP A 21 -14.00 -12.78 -3.22
CA TRP A 21 -14.56 -11.57 -2.64
C TRP A 21 -15.19 -11.93 -1.32
N GLU A 22 -14.66 -11.35 -0.24
CA GLU A 22 -15.01 -11.71 1.12
C GLU A 22 -15.46 -10.48 1.90
N MET A 23 -16.27 -10.68 2.92
CA MET A 23 -16.66 -9.62 3.85
C MET A 23 -15.68 -9.60 5.03
N ASP A 24 -15.06 -8.46 5.30
CA ASP A 24 -14.25 -8.25 6.50
C ASP A 24 -14.96 -7.22 7.40
N ALA A 25 -15.35 -7.66 8.60
CA ALA A 25 -15.98 -6.79 9.60
C ALA A 25 -15.07 -5.63 10.05
N ASN A 26 -13.75 -5.75 9.84
CA ASN A 26 -12.79 -4.69 10.12
C ASN A 26 -12.61 -3.73 8.93
N SER A 27 -13.29 -3.96 7.81
CA SER A 27 -13.24 -3.09 6.65
C SER A 27 -13.96 -1.78 6.94
N ARG A 28 -13.24 -0.68 6.80
CA ARG A 28 -13.79 0.69 6.90
C ARG A 28 -14.57 1.13 5.66
N PHE A 29 -14.69 0.27 4.65
CA PHE A 29 -15.50 0.54 3.46
C PHE A 29 -16.94 0.12 3.70
N ALA A 30 -17.90 0.94 3.28
CA ALA A 30 -19.33 0.75 3.56
C ALA A 30 -19.90 -0.62 3.11
N ARG A 31 -19.26 -1.28 2.13
CA ARG A 31 -19.67 -2.60 1.66
C ARG A 31 -19.02 -3.76 2.42
N GLY A 32 -18.07 -3.51 3.33
CA GLY A 32 -17.33 -4.56 4.04
C GLY A 32 -16.41 -5.43 3.16
N GLU A 33 -16.58 -5.36 1.85
CA GLU A 33 -16.02 -6.31 0.91
C GLU A 33 -14.53 -6.05 0.60
N VAL A 34 -13.76 -7.12 0.60
CA VAL A 34 -12.32 -7.15 0.34
C VAL A 34 -12.00 -8.21 -0.72
N ALA A 35 -10.93 -8.01 -1.48
CA ALA A 35 -10.43 -8.98 -2.45
C ALA A 35 -9.33 -9.84 -1.79
N ALA A 36 -9.59 -11.15 -1.69
CA ALA A 36 -8.63 -12.14 -1.25
C ALA A 36 -7.97 -12.81 -2.46
N LEU A 37 -6.65 -12.72 -2.53
CA LEU A 37 -5.84 -13.32 -3.60
C LEU A 37 -5.58 -14.80 -3.29
N GLU A 38 -5.90 -15.69 -4.24
CA GLU A 38 -5.64 -17.12 -4.12
C GLU A 38 -4.27 -17.48 -4.72
N ILE A 39 -4.11 -17.38 -6.03
CA ILE A 39 -2.84 -17.67 -6.72
C ILE A 39 -2.77 -16.96 -8.06
N VAL A 40 -1.64 -16.34 -8.39
CA VAL A 40 -1.41 -15.69 -9.70
C VAL A 40 0.08 -15.77 -10.08
N TRP A 41 0.37 -15.62 -11.38
CA TRP A 41 1.74 -15.55 -11.89
C TRP A 41 2.32 -14.13 -11.86
N TRP A 42 1.46 -13.11 -11.94
CA TRP A 42 1.82 -11.71 -11.72
C TRP A 42 0.61 -10.95 -11.15
N LEU A 43 0.87 -9.90 -10.37
CA LEU A 43 -0.14 -9.09 -9.70
C LEU A 43 0.04 -7.62 -10.07
N GLU A 44 -1.02 -7.01 -10.60
CA GLU A 44 -1.09 -5.56 -10.77
C GLU A 44 -2.44 -5.03 -10.26
N ILE A 45 -2.37 -4.00 -9.42
CA ILE A 45 -3.51 -3.31 -8.81
C ILE A 45 -3.40 -1.83 -9.14
N ARG A 46 -4.45 -1.26 -9.71
CA ARG A 46 -4.53 0.17 -10.08
C ARG A 46 -5.72 0.82 -9.42
N ALA A 47 -5.55 2.07 -8.99
CA ALA A 47 -6.62 2.92 -8.48
C ALA A 47 -6.65 4.23 -9.27
N LYS A 48 -7.85 4.73 -9.57
CA LYS A 48 -8.05 6.06 -10.17
C LYS A 48 -8.81 6.94 -9.20
N ILE A 49 -8.24 8.09 -8.87
CA ILE A 49 -8.85 9.09 -7.98
C ILE A 49 -9.14 10.34 -8.78
N GLN A 50 -10.37 10.84 -8.67
CA GLN A 50 -10.75 12.10 -9.28
C GLN A 50 -10.10 13.26 -8.52
N THR A 51 -9.09 13.89 -9.13
CA THR A 51 -8.31 14.98 -8.53
C THR A 51 -9.16 16.20 -8.17
N ARG A 52 -10.29 16.42 -8.86
CA ARG A 52 -11.29 17.45 -8.49
C ARG A 52 -11.88 17.29 -7.09
N ARG A 53 -11.76 16.11 -6.47
CA ARG A 53 -12.17 15.85 -5.08
C ARG A 53 -11.07 16.16 -4.07
N LEU A 54 -9.88 16.49 -4.54
CA LEU A 54 -8.75 16.93 -3.73
C LEU A 54 -8.75 18.45 -3.66
N SER A 55 -8.47 18.97 -2.48
CA SER A 55 -8.33 20.41 -2.25
C SER A 55 -7.02 20.89 -2.89
N PRO A 56 -7.05 22.01 -3.64
CA PRO A 56 -5.84 22.62 -4.18
C PRO A 56 -4.81 22.95 -3.10
N GLY A 57 -3.53 22.94 -3.45
CA GLY A 57 -2.43 23.33 -2.54
C GLY A 57 -2.20 22.39 -1.34
N THR A 58 -2.91 21.26 -1.28
CA THR A 58 -2.79 20.29 -0.18
C THR A 58 -1.94 19.11 -0.61
N THR A 59 -0.98 18.71 0.23
CA THR A 59 -0.21 17.48 0.04
C THR A 59 -1.03 16.28 0.48
N TYR A 60 -1.19 15.31 -0.42
CA TYR A 60 -1.88 14.05 -0.14
C TYR A 60 -0.90 12.88 -0.14
N ALA A 61 -1.17 11.90 0.71
CA ALA A 61 -0.52 10.59 0.68
C ALA A 61 -1.54 9.52 0.26
N ALA A 62 -1.06 8.56 -0.54
CA ALA A 62 -1.84 7.40 -0.95
C ALA A 62 -1.31 6.15 -0.24
N TYR A 63 -2.24 5.33 0.27
CA TYR A 63 -1.92 4.10 0.96
C TYR A 63 -2.75 2.96 0.38
N LEU A 64 -2.07 1.87 0.00
CA LEU A 64 -2.72 0.58 -0.20
C LEU A 64 -2.73 -0.15 1.14
N VAL A 65 -3.92 -0.52 1.62
CA VAL A 65 -4.07 -1.23 2.89
C VAL A 65 -4.52 -2.65 2.60
N PHE A 66 -3.74 -3.62 3.08
CA PHE A 66 -3.94 -5.04 2.84
C PHE A 66 -3.48 -5.83 4.07
N LYS A 67 -3.77 -7.13 4.07
CA LYS A 67 -3.32 -8.10 5.06
C LYS A 67 -2.64 -9.24 4.33
N LEU A 68 -1.52 -9.73 4.88
CA LEU A 68 -0.89 -10.96 4.43
C LEU A 68 -1.44 -12.11 5.27
N MET A 69 -1.96 -13.14 4.61
CA MET A 69 -2.48 -14.32 5.28
C MET A 69 -1.33 -15.26 5.68
N GLY A 70 -1.51 -16.02 6.76
CA GLY A 70 -0.53 -17.02 7.18
C GLY A 70 -0.29 -18.03 6.06
N GLY A 71 0.98 -18.37 5.80
CA GLY A 71 1.35 -19.32 4.74
C GLY A 71 1.34 -18.73 3.31
N HIS A 72 1.18 -17.41 3.15
CA HIS A 72 1.36 -16.77 1.85
C HIS A 72 2.77 -17.03 1.30
N ILE A 73 2.88 -17.08 -0.02
CA ILE A 73 4.15 -17.28 -0.74
C ILE A 73 4.30 -16.22 -1.83
N GLY A 74 5.54 -15.89 -2.18
CA GLY A 74 5.86 -15.01 -3.31
C GLY A 74 6.12 -13.54 -2.99
N PHE A 75 5.86 -13.07 -1.76
CA PHE A 75 6.15 -11.68 -1.36
C PHE A 75 7.40 -11.54 -0.48
N ALA A 76 7.84 -12.61 0.18
CA ALA A 76 8.96 -12.59 1.12
C ALA A 76 10.24 -12.04 0.48
N GLY A 77 10.68 -10.87 0.96
CA GLY A 77 11.84 -10.15 0.46
C GLY A 77 11.72 -9.69 -1.01
N GLN A 78 10.55 -9.81 -1.62
CA GLN A 78 10.35 -9.44 -3.01
C GLN A 78 9.99 -7.95 -3.14
N PRO A 79 10.72 -7.19 -3.97
CA PRO A 79 10.39 -5.80 -4.24
C PRO A 79 9.12 -5.72 -5.10
N VAL A 80 8.23 -4.80 -4.75
CA VAL A 80 7.07 -4.41 -5.57
C VAL A 80 7.27 -3.01 -6.10
N LYS A 81 6.88 -2.78 -7.36
CA LYS A 81 6.86 -1.45 -7.96
C LYS A 81 5.59 -0.72 -7.56
N VAL A 82 5.74 0.53 -7.12
CA VAL A 82 4.64 1.42 -6.76
C VAL A 82 4.78 2.68 -7.58
N ARG A 83 3.68 3.10 -8.22
CA ARG A 83 3.68 4.29 -9.06
C ARG A 83 2.48 5.19 -8.75
N VAL A 84 2.73 6.49 -8.68
CA VAL A 84 1.70 7.52 -8.53
C VAL A 84 1.92 8.60 -9.58
N GLY A 85 0.88 8.93 -10.35
CA GLY A 85 0.96 9.92 -11.42
C GLY A 85 -0.42 10.37 -11.88
N PHE A 86 -0.44 11.35 -12.78
CA PHE A 86 -1.67 11.80 -13.42
C PHE A 86 -1.94 10.97 -14.67
N VAL A 87 -3.22 10.63 -14.89
CA VAL A 87 -3.62 9.89 -16.10
C VAL A 87 -3.36 10.76 -17.33
N GLY A 88 -2.64 10.20 -18.31
CA GLY A 88 -2.25 10.92 -19.54
C GLY A 88 -0.91 11.65 -19.45
N ASP A 89 -0.30 11.69 -18.26
CA ASP A 89 1.04 12.22 -18.05
C ASP A 89 1.91 11.18 -17.34
N GLU A 90 2.16 10.09 -18.06
CA GLU A 90 2.89 8.93 -17.56
C GLU A 90 4.37 9.25 -17.27
N ALA A 91 4.92 10.24 -17.95
CA ALA A 91 6.32 10.65 -17.82
C ALA A 91 6.61 11.41 -16.51
N LEU A 92 5.61 12.10 -15.95
CA LEU A 92 5.73 12.79 -14.65
C LEU A 92 5.36 11.91 -13.44
N GLY A 93 4.96 10.65 -13.68
CA GLY A 93 4.68 9.70 -12.62
C GLY A 93 5.91 9.43 -11.75
N LYS A 94 5.72 9.39 -10.43
CA LYS A 94 6.75 8.94 -9.49
C LYS A 94 6.63 7.43 -9.31
N GLU A 95 7.66 6.71 -9.70
CA GLU A 95 7.83 5.29 -9.41
C GLU A 95 8.81 5.10 -8.23
N SER A 96 8.54 4.10 -7.40
CA SER A 96 9.41 3.67 -6.32
C SER A 96 9.27 2.16 -6.11
N VAL A 97 10.20 1.59 -5.35
CA VAL A 97 10.19 0.18 -4.97
C VAL A 97 9.88 0.08 -3.47
N ALA A 98 8.97 -0.82 -3.11
CA ALA A 98 8.62 -1.13 -1.73
C ALA A 98 8.74 -2.64 -1.46
N HIS A 99 8.84 -3.04 -0.20
CA HIS A 99 8.73 -4.44 0.19
C HIS A 99 7.46 -4.59 1.03
N VAL A 100 6.55 -5.44 0.57
CA VAL A 100 5.26 -5.68 1.25
C VAL A 100 5.36 -6.77 2.30
N ASP A 101 6.33 -7.68 2.15
CA ASP A 101 6.73 -8.67 3.14
C ASP A 101 8.26 -8.64 3.28
N PRO A 102 8.82 -7.89 4.25
CA PRO A 102 10.26 -7.86 4.45
C PRO A 102 10.73 -9.23 4.96
N ALA A 103 11.77 -9.79 4.34
CA ALA A 103 12.33 -11.07 4.75
C ALA A 103 12.68 -11.07 6.25
N ALA A 104 12.39 -12.19 6.92
CA ALA A 104 12.73 -12.40 8.33
C ALA A 104 14.23 -12.17 8.56
N GLY A 105 14.59 -10.96 9.03
CA GLY A 105 15.98 -10.52 9.17
C GLY A 105 16.21 -9.03 8.90
N ALA A 106 15.30 -8.33 8.23
CA ALA A 106 15.43 -6.87 8.01
C ALA A 106 14.92 -6.06 9.22
N THR A 107 15.60 -6.20 10.36
CA THR A 107 15.45 -5.25 11.48
C THR A 107 16.01 -3.90 11.03
N THR A 108 15.14 -2.99 10.61
CA THR A 108 15.53 -1.58 10.50
C THR A 108 15.81 -1.08 11.91
N SER A 109 17.09 -1.08 12.29
CA SER A 109 17.58 -0.31 13.43
C SER A 109 17.31 1.16 13.15
N ARG A 110 16.19 1.66 13.66
CA ARG A 110 15.93 3.10 13.71
C ARG A 110 16.76 3.62 14.89
N SER A 111 17.98 4.07 14.61
CA SER A 111 18.76 4.82 15.60
C SER A 111 17.95 6.03 16.01
N ARG A 112 17.37 6.02 17.23
CA ARG A 112 16.94 7.25 17.89
C ARG A 112 18.21 8.04 18.14
N GLY A 113 18.39 9.14 17.43
CA GLY A 113 19.37 10.15 17.82
C GLY A 113 19.02 10.58 19.25
N ASN A 114 19.93 10.34 20.19
CA ASN A 114 19.82 10.92 21.53
C ASN A 114 19.99 12.44 21.40
N PRO A 115 19.18 13.25 22.11
CA PRO A 115 19.42 14.69 22.17
C PRO A 115 20.73 14.97 22.94
N PRO A 116 21.47 16.04 22.59
CA PRO A 116 22.69 16.39 23.31
C PRO A 116 22.34 16.79 24.74
N GLY A 117 22.95 16.08 25.70
CA GLY A 117 22.90 16.43 27.12
C GLY A 117 23.59 17.77 27.33
N GLY A 118 22.81 18.81 27.63
CA GLY A 118 23.32 20.09 28.08
C GLY A 118 23.86 19.96 29.49
N GLY A 119 25.18 19.86 29.60
CA GLY A 119 25.89 20.11 30.85
C GLY A 119 25.86 21.61 31.17
N GLY A 120 25.43 21.95 32.37
CA GLY A 120 25.53 23.29 32.94
C GLY A 120 25.74 23.17 34.45
N SER A 121 26.97 23.41 34.88
CA SER A 121 27.40 23.39 36.29
C SER A 121 27.40 24.82 36.85
N ARG A 122 27.06 24.92 38.15
CA ARG A 122 27.29 26.03 39.12
C ARG A 122 26.55 27.35 38.91
N VAL A 123 25.79 27.75 39.93
CA VAL A 123 26.26 28.62 41.05
C VAL A 123 25.52 28.27 42.33
#